data_AF-A0A3N1GTV0-F1
#
_entry.id   AF-A0A3N1GTV0-F1
#
_cell.length_a   1.000
_cell.length_b   1.000
_cell.length_c   1.000
_cell.angle_alpha   90.00
_cell.angle_beta   90.00
_cell.angle_gamma   90.00
#
_symmetry.space_group_name_H-M   'P 1'
#
loop_
_entity.id
_entity.type
_entity.pdbx_description
1 polymer ?
#
loop_
_entity_poly.entity_id
_entity_poly.type
_entity_poly.pdbx_seq_one_letter_code
_entity_poly.pdbx_strand_id
1 'polypeptide(L)'
;MTTDWNAPGNPLDQPPEADAMEQQRSVVEDVQQDHMPDSPPLDANVADLAEQHAAVPGDQERPPASLPTNANAADALEQRQLVPVDDEDHRR
;
A
#
# COMPACT_ATOMS: atom_id res chain seq x y z
N MET A 1 -23.78 -13.73 32.82
CA MET A 1 -22.97 -12.69 33.49
C MET A 1 -22.90 -11.51 32.54
N THR A 2 -23.59 -10.42 32.84
CA THR A 2 -23.62 -9.21 32.02
C THR A 2 -22.59 -8.27 32.61
N THR A 3 -21.43 -8.14 31.95
CA THR A 3 -20.40 -7.20 32.39
C THR A 3 -20.90 -5.80 32.05
N ASP A 4 -21.15 -4.99 33.08
CA ASP A 4 -21.58 -3.61 32.93
C ASP A 4 -20.36 -2.74 32.59
N TRP A 5 -20.17 -2.49 31.30
CA TRP A 5 -19.01 -1.78 30.75
C TRP A 5 -18.99 -0.27 31.07
N ASN A 6 -20.05 0.26 31.70
CA ASN A 6 -20.14 1.68 32.08
C ASN A 6 -20.11 1.89 33.61
N ALA A 7 -19.70 0.88 34.38
CA ALA A 7 -19.55 1.02 35.81
C ALA A 7 -18.38 1.97 36.16
N PRO A 8 -18.55 2.93 37.09
CA PRO A 8 -17.47 3.81 37.51
C PRO A 8 -16.32 2.99 38.10
N GLY A 9 -15.14 3.12 37.50
CA GLY A 9 -13.96 2.31 37.83
C GLY A 9 -13.75 1.11 36.90
N ASN A 10 -14.41 1.06 35.74
CA ASN A 10 -14.06 0.11 34.69
C ASN A 10 -12.58 0.35 34.28
N PRO A 11 -11.71 -0.67 34.38
CA PRO A 11 -10.30 -0.53 34.02
C PRO A 11 -10.08 -0.24 32.52
N LEU A 12 -11.11 -0.34 31.68
CA LEU A 12 -11.06 0.11 30.29
C LEU A 12 -11.34 1.62 30.11
N ASP A 13 -11.91 2.29 31.12
CA ASP A 13 -12.14 3.74 31.07
C ASP A 13 -10.86 4.55 31.32
N GLN A 14 -9.81 3.89 31.82
CA GLN A 14 -8.49 4.49 32.02
C GLN A 14 -7.50 3.74 31.13
N PRO A 15 -6.76 4.45 30.26
CA PRO A 15 -5.67 3.82 29.55
C PRO A 15 -4.67 3.25 30.56
N PRO A 16 -4.04 2.09 30.27
CA PRO A 16 -2.89 1.62 31.01
C PRO A 16 -1.86 2.73 31.23
N GLU A 17 -1.10 2.65 32.34
CA GLU A 17 -0.10 3.66 32.68
C GLU A 17 0.89 3.91 31.53
N ALA A 18 1.28 2.86 30.81
CA ALA A 18 2.12 2.95 29.62
C ALA A 18 1.51 3.85 28.53
N ASP A 19 0.24 3.61 28.18
CA ASP A 19 -0.49 4.37 27.17
C ASP A 19 -0.67 5.84 27.60
N ALA A 20 -0.93 6.09 28.89
CA ALA A 20 -1.02 7.44 29.44
C ALA A 20 0.31 8.20 29.31
N MET A 21 1.43 7.51 29.56
CA MET A 21 2.77 8.10 29.40
C MET A 21 3.11 8.41 27.95
N GLU A 22 2.69 7.55 27.01
CA GLU A 22 2.90 7.78 25.57
C GLU A 22 2.04 8.93 25.04
N GLN A 23 0.78 9.04 25.46
CA GLN A 23 -0.12 10.13 25.05
C GLN A 23 0.29 11.50 25.60
N GLN A 24 0.99 11.54 26.74
CA GLN A 24 1.54 12.78 27.31
C GLN A 24 2.82 13.23 26.63
N ARG A 25 3.47 12.36 25.84
CA ARG A 25 4.64 12.78 25.05
C ARG A 25 4.15 13.61 23.87
N SER A 26 4.70 14.80 23.73
CA SER A 26 4.55 15.58 22.50
C SER A 26 5.05 14.72 21.34
N VAL A 27 4.27 14.65 20.26
CA VAL A 27 4.76 14.14 18.98
C VAL A 27 6.00 14.96 18.64
N VAL A 28 7.17 14.34 18.76
CA VAL A 28 8.38 14.89 18.17
C VAL A 28 8.19 14.65 16.69
N GLU A 29 7.75 15.68 15.97
CA GLU A 29 7.84 15.68 14.52
C GLU A 29 9.33 15.56 14.21
N ASP A 30 9.75 14.37 13.84
CA ASP A 30 11.11 14.15 13.36
C ASP A 30 11.22 14.94 12.06
N VAL A 31 11.83 16.13 12.16
CA VAL A 31 11.99 17.08 11.04
C VAL A 31 12.93 16.51 9.97
N GLN A 32 13.58 15.38 10.26
CA GLN A 32 14.14 14.51 9.24
C GLN A 32 12.99 13.72 8.60
N GLN A 33 12.05 14.43 7.98
CA GLN A 33 11.17 13.79 7.02
C GLN A 33 12.10 13.15 5.99
N ASP A 34 11.97 11.84 5.80
CA ASP A 34 12.67 11.15 4.72
C ASP A 34 12.26 11.81 3.41
N HIS A 35 13.10 12.74 2.94
CA HIS A 35 12.92 13.39 1.66
C HIS A 35 13.27 12.36 0.60
N MET A 36 12.25 11.94 -0.15
CA MET A 36 12.51 11.23 -1.38
C MET A 36 13.27 12.18 -2.32
N PRO A 37 14.48 11.83 -2.77
CA PRO A 37 15.24 12.72 -3.63
C PRO A 37 14.50 12.91 -4.97
N ASP A 38 14.31 14.15 -5.38
CA ASP A 38 13.66 14.51 -6.65
C ASP A 38 14.47 14.10 -7.89
N SER A 39 15.68 13.57 -7.69
CA SER A 39 16.59 13.16 -8.75
C SER A 39 17.34 11.87 -8.38
N PRO A 40 17.64 11.01 -9.36
CA PRO A 40 18.49 9.84 -9.15
C PRO A 40 19.88 10.24 -8.60
N PRO A 41 20.54 9.35 -7.84
CA PRO A 41 21.95 9.49 -7.48
C PRO A 41 22.85 9.71 -8.71
N LEU A 42 23.96 10.46 -8.54
CA LEU A 42 24.89 10.77 -9.64
C LEU A 42 25.60 9.54 -10.23
N ASP A 43 25.66 8.46 -9.45
CA ASP A 43 26.24 7.17 -9.81
C ASP A 43 25.19 6.17 -10.32
N ALA A 44 23.92 6.57 -10.44
CA ALA A 44 22.87 5.75 -11.01
C ALA A 44 23.20 5.42 -12.47
N ASN A 45 23.18 4.13 -12.79
CA ASN A 45 23.38 3.63 -14.14
C ASN A 45 22.04 3.52 -14.90
N VAL A 46 22.10 3.11 -16.16
CA VAL A 46 20.91 3.01 -17.04
C VAL A 46 19.86 2.03 -16.51
N ALA A 47 20.28 0.93 -15.87
CA ALA A 47 19.37 -0.03 -15.25
C ALA A 47 18.72 0.57 -13.99
N ASP A 48 19.49 1.25 -13.14
CA ASP A 48 18.97 1.88 -11.92
C ASP A 48 17.89 2.93 -12.26
N LEU A 49 18.09 3.68 -13.35
CA LEU A 49 17.12 4.66 -13.81
C LEU A 49 15.86 3.98 -14.38
N ALA A 50 16.00 2.86 -15.09
CA ALA A 50 14.85 2.12 -15.62
C ALA A 50 13.91 1.62 -14.51
N GLU A 51 14.46 1.26 -13.35
CA GLU A 51 13.69 0.82 -12.17
C GLU A 51 12.99 1.97 -11.44
N GLN A 52 13.61 3.16 -11.39
CA GLN A 52 12.96 4.36 -10.80
C GLN A 52 11.75 4.85 -11.60
N HIS A 53 11.72 4.58 -12.90
CA HIS A 53 10.61 4.90 -13.78
C HIS A 53 9.59 3.76 -13.89
N ALA A 54 9.65 2.75 -13.03
CA ALA A 54 8.60 1.74 -12.94
C ALA A 54 7.28 2.44 -12.59
N ALA A 55 6.45 2.62 -13.60
CA ALA A 55 5.18 3.32 -13.50
C ALA A 55 4.39 2.80 -12.29
N VAL A 56 3.89 3.73 -11.46
CA VAL A 56 2.91 3.42 -10.42
C VAL A 56 1.80 2.60 -11.07
N PRO A 57 1.46 1.39 -10.57
CA PRO A 57 0.36 0.61 -11.11
C PRO A 57 -0.93 1.45 -11.04
N GLY A 58 -1.39 1.96 -12.19
CA GLY A 58 -2.57 2.82 -12.27
C GLY A 58 -2.39 4.14 -13.03
N ASP A 59 -1.14 4.62 -13.21
CA ASP A 59 -0.86 5.90 -13.91
C ASP A 59 -0.66 5.75 -15.42
N GLN A 60 -0.60 4.51 -15.91
CA GLN A 60 -0.78 4.28 -17.33
C GLN A 60 -2.29 4.32 -17.56
N GLU A 61 -2.78 5.33 -18.29
CA GLU A 61 -3.99 5.16 -19.11
C GLU A 61 -3.70 3.96 -20.01
N ARG A 62 -3.99 2.76 -19.50
CA ARG A 62 -3.76 1.52 -20.21
C ARG A 62 -4.60 1.68 -21.46
N PRO A 63 -4.01 1.71 -22.67
CA PRO A 63 -4.80 1.74 -23.87
C PRO A 63 -5.79 0.58 -23.77
N PRO A 64 -7.08 0.79 -24.14
CA PRO A 64 -8.08 -0.26 -24.04
C PRO A 64 -7.49 -1.51 -24.69
N ALA A 65 -7.54 -2.64 -23.98
CA ALA A 65 -6.89 -3.88 -24.40
C ALA A 65 -7.30 -4.18 -25.85
N SER A 66 -6.41 -3.86 -26.79
CA SER A 66 -6.65 -4.05 -28.21
C SER A 66 -5.94 -5.32 -28.61
N LEU A 67 -6.69 -6.20 -29.26
CA LEU A 67 -6.13 -7.39 -29.85
C LEU A 67 -5.20 -7.00 -31.02
N PRO A 68 -4.09 -7.75 -31.23
CA PRO A 68 -3.27 -7.58 -32.42
C PRO A 68 -4.05 -7.95 -33.69
N THR A 69 -3.64 -7.42 -34.84
CA THR A 69 -4.34 -7.57 -36.13
C THR A 69 -4.55 -9.04 -36.56
N ASN A 70 -3.72 -9.95 -36.09
CA ASN A 70 -3.78 -11.39 -36.39
C ASN A 70 -4.48 -12.21 -35.29
N ALA A 71 -5.11 -11.57 -34.31
CA ALA A 71 -5.85 -12.27 -33.27
C ALA A 71 -7.04 -13.05 -33.83
N ASN A 72 -7.23 -14.26 -33.33
CA ASN A 72 -8.35 -15.12 -33.64
C ASN A 72 -9.44 -15.02 -32.55
N ALA A 73 -10.53 -15.77 -32.73
CA ALA A 73 -11.67 -15.74 -31.80
C ALA A 73 -11.34 -16.27 -30.39
N ALA A 74 -10.38 -17.19 -30.26
CA ALA A 74 -9.94 -17.70 -28.96
C ALA A 74 -9.15 -16.63 -28.20
N ASP A 75 -8.26 -15.90 -28.88
CA ASP A 75 -7.49 -14.81 -28.27
C ASP A 75 -8.40 -13.72 -27.68
N ALA A 76 -9.51 -13.43 -28.37
CA ALA A 76 -10.53 -12.49 -27.90
C ALA A 76 -11.29 -13.00 -26.67
N LEU A 77 -11.48 -14.31 -26.54
CA LEU A 77 -12.12 -14.91 -25.37
C LEU A 77 -11.19 -14.91 -24.17
N GLU A 78 -9.90 -15.21 -24.36
CA GLU A 78 -8.89 -15.19 -23.30
C GLU A 78 -8.72 -13.79 -22.68
N GLN A 79 -8.71 -12.72 -23.51
CA GLN A 79 -8.66 -11.34 -23.01
C GLN A 79 -9.87 -10.93 -22.17
N ARG A 80 -11.00 -11.63 -22.31
CA ARG A 80 -12.25 -11.35 -21.56
C ARG A 80 -12.41 -12.24 -20.33
N GLN A 81 -11.48 -13.16 -20.09
CA GLN A 81 -11.53 -14.01 -18.90
C GLN A 81 -11.06 -13.21 -17.69
N LEU A 82 -11.92 -13.14 -16.67
CA LEU A 82 -11.53 -12.65 -15.37
C LEU A 82 -10.69 -13.75 -14.70
N VAL A 83 -9.39 -13.51 -14.53
CA VAL A 83 -8.55 -14.39 -13.73
C VAL A 83 -8.70 -13.96 -12.27
N PRO A 84 -9.26 -14.80 -11.38
CA PRO A 84 -9.22 -14.50 -9.95
C PRO A 84 -7.75 -14.44 -9.52
N VAL A 85 -7.38 -13.31 -8.90
CA VAL A 85 -6.10 -13.18 -8.22
C VAL A 85 -6.31 -13.78 -6.85
N ASP A 86 -5.82 -15.00 -6.62
CA ASP A 86 -5.86 -15.61 -5.29
C ASP A 86 -4.88 -14.84 -4.39
N ASP A 87 -5.40 -13.96 -3.53
CA ASP A 87 -4.66 -13.15 -2.55
C ASP A 87 -4.05 -13.99 -1.39
N GLU A 88 -3.87 -15.30 -1.58
CA GLU A 88 -3.48 -16.22 -0.51
C GLU A 88 -1.96 -16.16 -0.19
N ASP A 89 -1.14 -15.59 -1.08
CA ASP A 89 0.32 -15.51 -0.92
C ASP A 89 0.80 -14.25 -0.18
N HIS A 90 -0.07 -13.28 0.10
CA HIS A 90 0.33 -12.00 0.73
C HIS A 90 0.13 -11.97 2.26
N ARG A 91 -0.37 -13.07 2.84
CA ARG A 91 -0.50 -13.26 4.30
C ARG A 91 0.40 -14.41 4.76
N ARG A 92 1.71 -14.23 4.81
CA ARG A 92 2.60 -15.00 5.70
C ARG A 92 3.73 -14.14 6.24
#